data_AF-T2MH36-F1
#
_entry.id   AF-T2MH36-F1
#
_cell.length_a   1.000
_cell.length_b   1.000
_cell.length_c   1.000
_cell.angle_alpha   90.00
_cell.angle_beta   90.00
_cell.angle_gamma   90.00
#
_symmetry.space_group_name_H-M   'P 1'
#
loop_
_entity.id
_entity.type
_entity.pdbx_description
1 polymer ?
#
loop_
_entity_poly.entity_id
_entity_poly.type
_entity_poly.pdbx_seq_one_letter_code
_entity_poly.pdbx_strand_id
1 'polypeptide(L)'
;MALTFIKSNKGANLLVIDSFSYRREKVIAGKEIWRCSAYTKWKCMSRCHTKDGIITKTPNDHNHVPDQCKIRGRKVITDFKKRPATMIESTYKMLPKYLKELNSAVQEYGANDLIIEGKTKAIYALPEYLDGQYVIMKSHDQITCGDGARKDILIGKGALSNATNAAIFEYLNNAGVRTHFHRSVSETECIVERCQMIPLEIVSRRLATGSYLKRNPGVNEGFRFSTPKMEYFFKDDANHDPQWSSDQILENKLMIGGLTIGQFELDEITLVAKTCFEILEKAWASRNCVLVDMKVEFGVTIKNKEIVLADVIDNDSWRIWPAGDKRLMKDKQVYRNLSVVTTEAMSEIRKNYTWVSNEVKLFTSKPFARVVIILGSSSDLPHAQKIEAKLKTLGVNCEIRISSAHKTTEKTIDVIRYYESDGVPTVFIAVAGRSNGLGPVLSGNTTYPVINCPPVDYKSWGPEDIWSSLRLPSGLGCTTTIDPEGAALNAAQILALTDHCIWSRIHACRLNTTLSLMRADKDLLKL
;
A
#
# COMPACT_ATOMS: atom_id res chain seq x y z
N MET A 1 -38.61 -0.07 -15.87
CA MET A 1 -37.35 0.64 -15.58
C MET A 1 -37.03 0.49 -14.10
N ALA A 2 -35.76 0.22 -13.76
CA ALA A 2 -35.33 0.19 -12.36
C ALA A 2 -35.48 1.58 -11.73
N LEU A 3 -36.04 1.65 -10.52
CA LEU A 3 -36.19 2.91 -9.80
C LEU A 3 -34.80 3.50 -9.47
N THR A 4 -34.59 4.76 -9.81
CA THR A 4 -33.35 5.47 -9.48
C THR A 4 -33.54 6.24 -8.18
N PHE A 5 -32.60 6.11 -7.23
CA PHE A 5 -32.67 6.84 -5.97
C PHE A 5 -31.43 7.72 -5.73
N ILE A 6 -31.63 8.85 -5.05
CA ILE A 6 -30.56 9.70 -4.50
C ILE A 6 -30.80 9.94 -3.01
N LYS A 7 -29.78 10.37 -2.26
CA LYS A 7 -29.91 10.71 -0.84
C LYS A 7 -30.27 12.18 -0.63
N SER A 8 -31.17 12.46 0.30
CA SER A 8 -31.44 13.81 0.81
C SER A 8 -30.31 14.27 1.76
N ASN A 9 -30.24 15.57 2.06
CA ASN A 9 -29.26 16.11 3.02
C ASN A 9 -29.34 15.46 4.41
N LYS A 10 -30.50 14.88 4.78
CA LYS A 10 -30.73 14.16 6.04
C LYS A 10 -30.69 12.63 5.89
N GLY A 11 -30.16 12.10 4.78
CA GLY A 11 -29.93 10.65 4.58
C GLY A 11 -31.12 9.83 4.08
N ALA A 12 -32.32 10.41 3.97
CA ALA A 12 -33.49 9.73 3.40
C ALA A 12 -33.38 9.51 1.88
N ASN A 13 -33.95 8.42 1.36
CA ASN A 13 -34.02 8.14 -0.07
C ASN A 13 -35.02 9.08 -0.77
N LEU A 14 -34.62 9.60 -1.92
CA LEU A 14 -35.46 10.34 -2.85
C LEU A 14 -35.53 9.56 -4.15
N LEU A 15 -36.73 9.25 -4.61
CA LEU A 15 -36.95 8.63 -5.91
C LEU A 15 -36.72 9.65 -7.02
N VAL A 16 -36.06 9.28 -8.11
CA VAL A 16 -35.80 10.14 -9.27
C VAL A 16 -36.51 9.59 -10.50
N ILE A 17 -37.36 10.41 -11.11
CA ILE A 17 -38.08 10.13 -12.37
C ILE A 17 -37.99 11.40 -13.22
N ASP A 18 -37.58 11.28 -14.48
CA ASP A 18 -37.52 12.37 -15.47
C ASP A 18 -36.87 13.67 -14.96
N SER A 19 -35.78 13.53 -14.19
CA SER A 19 -35.05 14.65 -13.57
C SER A 19 -35.83 15.43 -12.49
N PHE A 20 -36.88 14.84 -11.94
CA PHE A 20 -37.56 15.27 -10.73
C PHE A 20 -37.24 14.34 -9.57
N SER A 21 -37.29 14.85 -8.34
CA SER A 21 -37.05 14.05 -7.13
C SER A 21 -38.30 14.01 -6.26
N TYR A 22 -38.62 12.84 -5.70
CA TYR A 22 -39.81 12.60 -4.88
C TYR A 22 -39.43 12.07 -3.50
N ARG A 23 -40.11 12.55 -2.47
CA ARG A 23 -40.03 12.05 -1.09
C ARG A 23 -41.14 11.03 -0.86
N ARG A 24 -40.85 9.99 -0.09
CA ARG A 24 -41.88 9.04 0.33
C ARG A 24 -42.88 9.73 1.24
N GLU A 25 -44.14 9.70 0.87
CA GLU A 25 -45.24 10.30 1.62
C GLU A 25 -45.84 9.30 2.61
N LYS A 26 -46.21 8.10 2.13
CA LYS A 26 -46.77 7.02 2.96
C LYS A 26 -46.72 5.67 2.24
N VAL A 27 -46.97 4.59 2.98
CA VAL A 27 -47.08 3.22 2.46
C VAL A 27 -48.45 2.67 2.84
N ILE A 28 -49.19 2.11 1.88
CA ILE A 28 -50.52 1.52 2.10
C ILE A 28 -50.57 0.18 1.36
N ALA A 29 -50.82 -0.93 2.09
CA ALA A 29 -50.97 -2.27 1.51
C ALA A 29 -49.86 -2.65 0.49
N GLY A 30 -48.60 -2.40 0.85
CA GLY A 30 -47.42 -2.69 0.00
C GLY A 30 -47.17 -1.69 -1.14
N LYS A 31 -48.03 -0.68 -1.32
CA LYS A 31 -47.86 0.40 -2.30
C LYS A 31 -47.21 1.61 -1.64
N GLU A 32 -46.06 2.05 -2.15
CA GLU A 32 -45.40 3.27 -1.72
C GLU A 32 -45.89 4.47 -2.53
N ILE A 33 -46.30 5.53 -1.83
CA ILE A 33 -46.76 6.77 -2.42
C ILE A 33 -45.65 7.81 -2.24
N TRP A 34 -45.23 8.42 -3.35
CA TRP A 34 -44.17 9.41 -3.40
C TRP A 34 -44.74 10.76 -3.83
N ARG A 35 -44.31 11.83 -3.18
CA ARG A 35 -44.70 13.22 -3.47
C ARG A 35 -43.51 14.02 -3.95
N CYS A 36 -43.70 14.90 -4.92
CA CYS A 36 -42.66 15.78 -5.41
C CYS A 36 -41.94 16.50 -4.25
N SER A 37 -40.61 16.44 -4.23
CA SER A 37 -39.78 17.05 -3.18
C SER A 37 -39.86 18.58 -3.17
N ALA A 38 -40.37 19.16 -4.25
CA ALA A 38 -40.57 20.59 -4.43
C ALA A 38 -41.94 21.08 -3.94
N TYR A 39 -42.81 20.20 -3.42
CA TYR A 39 -44.14 20.57 -2.91
C TYR A 39 -44.09 21.74 -1.90
N THR A 40 -43.14 21.74 -0.98
CA THR A 40 -43.04 22.80 0.04
C THR A 40 -42.74 24.17 -0.57
N LYS A 41 -41.96 24.21 -1.66
CA LYS A 41 -41.51 25.44 -2.32
C LYS A 41 -42.46 25.91 -3.41
N TRP A 42 -42.99 24.99 -4.22
CA TRP A 42 -43.74 25.28 -5.44
C TRP A 42 -45.18 24.76 -5.41
N LYS A 43 -45.63 24.18 -4.28
CA LYS A 43 -46.94 23.51 -4.15
C LYS A 43 -47.22 22.46 -5.24
N CYS A 44 -46.15 21.87 -5.79
CA CYS A 44 -46.23 20.86 -6.83
C CYS A 44 -46.97 19.61 -6.36
N MET A 45 -48.12 19.32 -6.97
CA MET A 45 -49.00 18.21 -6.60
C MET A 45 -48.62 16.86 -7.24
N SER A 46 -47.53 16.82 -8.00
CA SER A 46 -47.09 15.60 -8.66
C SER A 46 -46.78 14.49 -7.66
N ARG A 47 -47.40 13.33 -7.89
CA ARG A 47 -47.25 12.11 -7.10
C ARG A 47 -47.07 10.93 -8.02
N CYS A 48 -46.24 9.99 -7.60
CA CYS A 48 -46.11 8.70 -8.26
C CYS A 48 -46.22 7.59 -7.23
N HIS A 49 -46.60 6.40 -7.71
CA HIS A 49 -46.77 5.23 -6.85
C HIS A 49 -45.86 4.12 -7.30
N THR A 50 -45.26 3.40 -6.37
CA THR A 50 -44.43 2.24 -6.66
C THR A 50 -44.93 1.03 -5.89
N LYS A 51 -44.87 -0.15 -6.50
CA LYS A 51 -45.12 -1.44 -5.86
C LYS A 51 -44.09 -2.43 -6.42
N ASP A 52 -43.46 -3.22 -5.55
CA ASP A 52 -42.47 -4.24 -5.93
C ASP A 52 -41.35 -3.70 -6.85
N GLY A 53 -40.89 -2.46 -6.58
CA GLY A 53 -39.81 -1.83 -7.33
C GLY A 53 -40.19 -1.31 -8.72
N ILE A 54 -41.49 -1.25 -9.05
CA ILE A 54 -41.99 -0.77 -10.35
C ILE A 54 -42.94 0.40 -10.13
N ILE A 55 -42.91 1.39 -11.04
CA ILE A 55 -43.86 2.50 -11.04
C ILE A 55 -45.23 1.97 -11.48
N THR A 56 -46.20 2.01 -10.57
CA THR A 56 -47.60 1.59 -10.83
C THR A 56 -48.51 2.77 -11.16
N LYS A 57 -48.08 3.99 -10.84
CA LYS A 57 -48.72 5.23 -11.27
C LYS A 57 -47.64 6.23 -11.65
N THR A 58 -47.63 6.66 -12.91
CA THR A 58 -46.73 7.69 -13.41
C THR A 58 -46.98 9.03 -12.72
N PRO A 59 -45.95 9.87 -12.58
CA PRO A 59 -46.13 11.20 -12.04
C PRO A 59 -47.09 12.04 -12.89
N ASN A 60 -47.88 12.88 -12.23
CA ASN A 60 -48.63 13.94 -12.91
C ASN A 60 -47.70 15.10 -13.30
N ASP A 61 -48.20 16.03 -14.12
CA ASP A 61 -47.46 17.22 -14.55
C ASP A 61 -46.88 18.03 -13.40
N HIS A 62 -45.73 18.64 -13.70
CA HIS A 62 -45.02 19.52 -12.78
C HIS A 62 -45.27 20.98 -13.14
N ASN A 63 -45.50 21.81 -12.12
CA ASN A 63 -45.60 23.27 -12.25
C ASN A 63 -44.25 23.98 -12.07
N HIS A 64 -43.14 23.25 -12.21
CA HIS A 64 -41.79 23.77 -12.09
C HIS A 64 -40.84 22.99 -13.00
N VAL A 65 -39.74 23.62 -13.39
CA VAL A 65 -38.71 22.97 -14.19
C VAL A 65 -37.95 21.89 -13.38
N PRO A 66 -37.39 20.87 -14.05
CA PRO A 66 -36.60 19.82 -13.40
C PRO A 66 -35.33 20.36 -12.73
N ASP A 67 -34.94 19.79 -11.59
CA ASP A 67 -33.79 20.24 -10.80
C ASP A 67 -32.52 19.42 -11.14
N GLN A 68 -32.17 19.38 -12.43
CA GLN A 68 -31.13 18.50 -12.99
C GLN A 68 -29.77 18.71 -12.31
N CYS A 69 -29.36 19.96 -12.09
CA CYS A 69 -28.07 20.28 -11.46
C CYS A 69 -27.98 19.76 -10.01
N LYS A 70 -29.05 19.89 -9.23
CA LYS A 70 -29.07 19.42 -7.84
C LYS A 70 -29.13 17.89 -7.74
N ILE A 71 -29.86 17.24 -8.65
CA ILE A 71 -29.91 15.78 -8.73
C ILE A 71 -28.54 15.23 -9.16
N ARG A 72 -27.87 15.86 -10.13
CA ARG A 72 -26.52 15.49 -10.57
C ARG A 72 -25.50 15.69 -9.45
N GLY A 73 -25.50 16.84 -8.78
CA GLY A 73 -24.63 17.10 -7.63
C GLY A 73 -24.82 16.10 -6.49
N ARG A 74 -26.07 15.69 -6.22
CA ARG A 74 -26.35 14.67 -5.19
C ARG A 74 -25.96 13.26 -5.59
N LYS A 75 -26.05 12.89 -6.88
CA LYS A 75 -25.49 11.63 -7.38
C LYS A 75 -23.98 11.59 -7.14
N VAL A 76 -23.25 12.64 -7.53
CA VAL A 76 -21.81 12.77 -7.31
C VAL A 76 -21.45 12.63 -5.82
N ILE A 77 -22.15 13.33 -4.92
CA ILE A 77 -21.89 13.23 -3.47
C ILE A 77 -22.22 11.84 -2.91
N THR A 78 -23.29 11.19 -3.40
CA THR A 78 -23.66 9.83 -2.96
C THR A 78 -22.66 8.80 -3.46
N ASP A 79 -22.08 9.01 -4.64
CA ASP A 79 -21.01 8.17 -5.21
C ASP A 79 -19.67 8.42 -4.49
N PHE A 80 -19.40 9.66 -4.07
CA PHE A 80 -18.23 10.01 -3.25
C PHE A 80 -18.29 9.35 -1.86
N LYS A 81 -19.47 9.31 -1.23
CA LYS A 81 -19.70 8.70 0.09
C LYS A 81 -19.78 7.16 0.07
N LYS A 82 -19.80 6.53 -1.09
CA LYS A 82 -19.80 5.06 -1.26
C LYS A 82 -18.39 4.46 -1.39
N ARG A 83 -17.33 5.26 -1.35
CA ARG A 83 -15.94 4.76 -1.35
C ARG A 83 -15.52 4.43 0.09
N PRO A 84 -15.21 3.17 0.44
CA PRO A 84 -14.38 2.88 1.62
C PRO A 84 -12.90 3.11 1.29
N ALA A 85 -12.15 3.44 2.34
CA ALA A 85 -10.75 3.81 2.40
C ALA A 85 -9.80 3.12 1.40
N THR A 86 -8.94 3.90 0.73
CA THR A 86 -7.47 3.85 0.85
C THR A 86 -6.82 4.63 -0.30
N MET A 87 -5.85 5.47 0.04
CA MET A 87 -4.89 6.12 -0.86
C MET A 87 -3.94 5.09 -1.49
N ILE A 88 -4.48 4.15 -2.27
CA ILE A 88 -3.71 3.21 -3.08
C ILE A 88 -4.06 3.38 -4.58
N GLU A 89 -5.23 3.94 -4.91
CA GLU A 89 -5.59 4.19 -6.31
C GLU A 89 -4.94 5.43 -6.95
N SER A 90 -4.34 6.34 -6.17
CA SER A 90 -3.73 7.56 -6.72
C SER A 90 -2.47 7.29 -7.55
N THR A 91 -1.82 6.14 -7.40
CA THR A 91 -0.54 5.87 -8.06
C THR A 91 -0.66 5.18 -9.43
N TYR A 92 -1.81 4.57 -9.80
CA TYR A 92 -1.85 3.67 -10.98
C TYR A 92 -2.98 3.84 -12.00
N LYS A 93 -3.87 4.84 -11.89
CA LYS A 93 -4.79 5.17 -13.00
C LYS A 93 -4.90 6.68 -13.21
N MET A 94 -3.81 7.27 -13.68
CA MET A 94 -3.92 8.60 -14.26
C MET A 94 -4.72 8.51 -15.56
N LEU A 95 -5.66 9.44 -15.73
CA LEU A 95 -6.39 9.57 -16.99
C LEU A 95 -5.36 9.69 -18.12
N PRO A 96 -5.52 8.99 -19.26
CA PRO A 96 -4.55 9.00 -20.36
C PRO A 96 -4.11 10.41 -20.81
N LYS A 97 -4.99 11.41 -20.63
CA LYS A 97 -4.71 12.83 -20.84
C LYS A 97 -3.57 13.35 -19.97
N TYR A 98 -3.58 13.05 -18.66
CA TYR A 98 -2.58 13.57 -17.72
C TYR A 98 -1.21 12.91 -17.89
N LEU A 99 -1.18 11.62 -18.30
CA LEU A 99 0.07 10.95 -18.70
C LEU A 99 0.70 11.57 -19.95
N LYS A 100 -0.13 11.98 -20.91
CA LYS A 100 0.34 12.68 -22.11
C LYS A 100 0.95 14.04 -21.75
N GLU A 101 0.28 14.81 -20.90
CA GLU A 101 0.76 16.11 -20.40
C GLU A 101 2.11 15.97 -19.65
N LEU A 102 2.25 14.96 -18.78
CA LEU A 102 3.52 14.68 -18.10
C LEU A 102 4.65 14.28 -19.04
N ASN A 103 4.35 13.51 -20.10
CA ASN A 103 5.38 13.15 -21.08
C ASN A 103 5.86 14.35 -21.89
N SER A 104 4.97 15.29 -22.24
CA SER A 104 5.33 16.56 -22.87
C SER A 104 6.19 17.42 -21.95
N ALA A 105 5.78 17.58 -20.69
CA ALA A 105 6.50 18.34 -19.68
C ALA A 105 7.97 17.90 -19.48
N VAL A 106 8.25 16.60 -19.53
CA VAL A 106 9.61 16.04 -19.38
C VAL A 106 10.52 16.44 -20.56
N GLN A 107 9.97 16.76 -21.72
CA GLN A 107 10.74 17.18 -22.90
C GLN A 107 10.94 18.71 -22.93
N GLU A 108 10.25 19.46 -22.07
CA GLU A 108 10.20 20.93 -22.09
C GLU A 108 11.12 21.59 -21.05
N TYR A 109 11.45 20.90 -19.95
CA TYR A 109 12.24 21.48 -18.86
C TYR A 109 13.72 21.66 -19.24
N GLY A 110 14.36 22.70 -18.71
CA GLY A 110 15.75 23.04 -18.98
C GLY A 110 16.49 23.60 -17.76
N ALA A 111 17.68 24.17 -18.01
CA ALA A 111 18.56 24.66 -16.94
C ALA A 111 17.95 25.79 -16.10
N ASN A 112 17.08 26.61 -16.70
CA ASN A 112 16.39 27.71 -16.01
C ASN A 112 15.34 27.22 -15.00
N ASP A 113 14.96 25.95 -15.05
CA ASP A 113 13.97 25.34 -14.16
C ASP A 113 14.60 24.72 -12.90
N LEU A 114 15.91 24.87 -12.70
CA LEU A 114 16.62 24.34 -11.54
C LEU A 114 16.08 24.97 -10.24
N ILE A 115 15.52 24.13 -9.37
CA ILE A 115 15.01 24.52 -8.04
C ILE A 115 16.11 24.42 -7.00
N ILE A 116 16.83 23.30 -6.98
CA ILE A 116 17.88 23.03 -5.99
C ILE A 116 18.94 22.10 -6.60
N GLU A 117 20.20 22.44 -6.35
CA GLU A 117 21.37 21.63 -6.70
C GLU A 117 21.97 21.06 -5.42
N GLY A 118 22.05 19.73 -5.33
CA GLY A 118 22.66 19.02 -4.22
C GLY A 118 23.96 18.32 -4.62
N LYS A 119 24.64 17.69 -3.65
CA LYS A 119 25.93 17.00 -3.87
C LYS A 119 25.86 15.83 -4.85
N THR A 120 24.69 15.21 -5.02
CA THR A 120 24.52 13.99 -5.83
C THR A 120 23.28 14.01 -6.73
N LYS A 121 22.48 15.08 -6.65
CA LYS A 121 21.24 15.21 -7.40
C LYS A 121 20.82 16.67 -7.57
N ALA A 122 20.03 16.92 -8.60
CA ALA A 122 19.40 18.21 -8.89
C ALA A 122 17.89 18.03 -9.02
N ILE A 123 17.11 19.04 -8.60
CA ILE A 123 15.65 19.06 -8.77
C ILE A 123 15.27 20.18 -9.74
N TYR A 124 14.49 19.84 -10.76
CA TYR A 124 13.98 20.78 -11.75
C TYR A 124 12.46 20.90 -11.65
N ALA A 125 11.95 22.11 -11.81
CA ALA A 125 10.53 22.36 -11.97
C ALA A 125 10.02 21.71 -13.26
N LEU A 126 8.77 21.25 -13.22
CA LEU A 126 8.00 20.95 -14.42
C LEU A 126 7.04 22.12 -14.71
N PRO A 127 6.56 22.27 -15.97
CA PRO A 127 5.69 23.37 -16.37
C PRO A 127 4.46 23.58 -15.47
N GLU A 128 4.06 24.84 -15.33
CA GLU A 128 3.01 25.29 -14.41
C GLU A 128 1.63 24.64 -14.63
N TYR A 129 1.33 24.16 -15.85
CA TYR A 129 0.07 23.45 -16.14
C TYR A 129 -0.07 22.12 -15.39
N LEU A 130 1.02 21.62 -14.79
CA LEU A 130 1.00 20.49 -13.84
C LEU A 130 0.79 20.93 -12.39
N ASP A 131 0.38 22.19 -12.15
CA ASP A 131 0.01 22.73 -10.82
C ASP A 131 1.15 22.65 -9.79
N GLY A 132 2.40 22.61 -10.28
CA GLY A 132 3.61 22.49 -9.45
C GLY A 132 3.68 21.22 -8.60
N GLN A 133 2.82 20.22 -8.87
CA GLN A 133 2.70 19.01 -8.05
C GLN A 133 3.91 18.08 -8.20
N TYR A 134 4.53 18.07 -9.37
CA TYR A 134 5.63 17.16 -9.71
C TYR A 134 6.89 17.92 -10.09
N VAL A 135 8.02 17.30 -9.85
CA VAL A 135 9.36 17.78 -10.22
C VAL A 135 10.18 16.65 -10.82
N ILE A 136 11.21 17.01 -11.58
CA ILE A 136 12.23 16.07 -12.03
C ILE A 136 13.34 16.03 -11.00
N MET A 137 13.70 14.82 -10.57
CA MET A 137 14.91 14.57 -9.82
C MET A 137 15.94 13.90 -10.72
N LYS A 138 17.08 14.56 -10.93
CA LYS A 138 18.19 14.11 -11.75
C LYS A 138 19.35 13.67 -10.86
N SER A 139 19.86 12.46 -11.07
CA SER A 139 21.01 11.91 -10.35
C SER A 139 22.32 12.24 -11.05
N HIS A 140 23.36 12.56 -10.29
CA HIS A 140 24.72 12.83 -10.78
C HIS A 140 25.69 11.69 -10.50
N ASP A 141 26.78 11.66 -11.26
CA ASP A 141 27.86 10.66 -11.14
C ASP A 141 28.80 10.91 -9.95
N GLN A 142 28.50 11.89 -9.10
CA GLN A 142 29.35 12.27 -7.98
C GLN A 142 29.18 11.33 -6.77
N ILE A 143 30.31 10.91 -6.19
CA ILE A 143 30.36 10.17 -4.91
C ILE A 143 31.10 10.99 -3.86
N THR A 144 30.57 11.03 -2.64
CA THR A 144 31.08 11.91 -1.57
C THR A 144 31.16 11.21 -0.21
N CYS A 145 32.12 11.58 0.65
CA CYS A 145 32.12 11.16 2.06
C CYS A 145 32.74 12.21 2.98
N GLY A 146 32.47 12.11 4.29
CA GLY A 146 32.91 13.08 5.29
C GLY A 146 32.28 14.46 5.04
N ASP A 147 30.96 14.51 4.93
CA ASP A 147 30.17 15.73 4.67
C ASP A 147 30.54 16.49 3.40
N GLY A 148 31.20 15.80 2.46
CA GLY A 148 31.66 16.37 1.20
C GLY A 148 33.12 16.83 1.23
N ALA A 149 33.87 16.54 2.29
CA ALA A 149 35.32 16.76 2.31
C ALA A 149 36.05 15.93 1.24
N ARG A 150 35.58 14.71 0.95
CA ARG A 150 36.03 13.90 -0.19
C ARG A 150 34.95 13.85 -1.26
N LYS A 151 35.33 14.16 -2.50
CA LYS A 151 34.45 14.18 -3.68
C LYS A 151 35.20 13.58 -4.87
N ASP A 152 34.59 12.59 -5.50
CA ASP A 152 35.14 11.92 -6.68
C ASP A 152 34.03 11.70 -7.73
N ILE A 153 34.41 11.47 -8.98
CA ILE A 153 33.48 11.12 -10.06
C ILE A 153 33.50 9.61 -10.27
N LEU A 154 32.34 8.98 -10.13
CA LEU A 154 32.12 7.57 -10.43
C LEU A 154 31.23 7.49 -11.68
N ILE A 155 31.85 7.37 -12.85
CA ILE A 155 31.13 7.36 -14.15
C ILE A 155 30.00 6.32 -14.13
N GLY A 156 28.79 6.75 -14.49
CA GLY A 156 27.58 5.94 -14.52
C GLY A 156 26.92 5.72 -13.16
N LYS A 157 27.43 6.31 -12.05
CA LYS A 157 26.78 6.22 -10.74
C LYS A 157 25.38 6.83 -10.77
N GLY A 158 25.15 7.96 -11.44
CA GLY A 158 23.85 8.61 -11.51
C GLY A 158 22.79 7.66 -12.07
N ALA A 159 23.13 6.92 -13.12
CA ALA A 159 22.24 5.92 -13.71
C ALA A 159 21.98 4.74 -12.75
N LEU A 160 23.02 4.25 -12.08
CA LEU A 160 22.90 3.15 -11.10
C LEU A 160 22.10 3.56 -9.85
N SER A 161 22.30 4.78 -9.35
CA SER A 161 21.56 5.38 -8.24
C SER A 161 20.08 5.53 -8.60
N ASN A 162 19.76 6.12 -9.75
CA ASN A 162 18.38 6.28 -10.20
C ASN A 162 17.69 4.92 -10.43
N ALA A 163 18.36 3.96 -11.07
CA ALA A 163 17.82 2.62 -11.27
C ALA A 163 17.56 1.88 -9.94
N THR A 164 18.46 2.01 -8.97
CA THR A 164 18.29 1.44 -7.62
C THR A 164 17.11 2.10 -6.91
N ASN A 165 17.07 3.44 -6.92
CA ASN A 165 16.02 4.24 -6.31
C ASN A 165 14.63 3.92 -6.87
N ALA A 166 14.52 3.86 -8.20
CA ALA A 166 13.27 3.52 -8.88
C ALA A 166 12.78 2.12 -8.48
N ALA A 167 13.67 1.11 -8.53
CA ALA A 167 13.30 -0.25 -8.15
C ALA A 167 12.82 -0.35 -6.69
N ILE A 168 13.49 0.35 -5.77
CA ILE A 168 13.14 0.35 -4.35
C ILE A 168 11.82 1.06 -4.10
N PHE A 169 11.62 2.25 -4.67
CA PHE A 169 10.36 2.97 -4.46
C PHE A 169 9.18 2.33 -5.18
N GLU A 170 9.37 1.73 -6.36
CA GLU A 170 8.34 0.91 -6.99
C GLU A 170 7.97 -0.29 -6.11
N TYR A 171 8.96 -0.96 -5.54
CA TYR A 171 8.74 -2.08 -4.62
C TYR A 171 7.95 -1.65 -3.36
N LEU A 172 8.34 -0.55 -2.73
CA LEU A 172 7.66 0.00 -1.55
C LEU A 172 6.22 0.47 -1.87
N ASN A 173 6.02 1.16 -2.99
CA ASN A 173 4.70 1.57 -3.47
C ASN A 173 3.81 0.34 -3.75
N ASN A 174 4.36 -0.71 -4.38
CA ASN A 174 3.65 -1.97 -4.65
C ASN A 174 3.33 -2.77 -3.38
N ALA A 175 4.10 -2.59 -2.31
CA ALA A 175 3.78 -3.12 -0.99
C ALA A 175 2.63 -2.31 -0.33
N GLY A 176 2.48 -1.04 -0.67
CA GLY A 176 1.46 -0.13 -0.10
C GLY A 176 2.04 0.91 0.86
N VAL A 177 3.36 1.14 0.84
CA VAL A 177 4.00 2.25 1.54
C VAL A 177 3.94 3.49 0.67
N ARG A 178 3.50 4.61 1.22
CA ARG A 178 3.39 5.89 0.50
C ARG A 178 4.76 6.56 0.35
N THR A 179 5.18 6.78 -0.90
CA THR A 179 6.43 7.46 -1.24
C THR A 179 6.15 8.63 -2.19
N HIS A 180 7.08 9.59 -2.30
CA HIS A 180 6.97 10.67 -3.28
C HIS A 180 7.26 10.21 -4.73
N PHE A 181 7.74 8.98 -4.93
CA PHE A 181 8.22 8.54 -6.22
C PHE A 181 7.05 8.23 -7.15
N HIS A 182 7.12 8.74 -8.38
CA HIS A 182 6.12 8.46 -9.39
C HIS A 182 6.60 7.43 -10.42
N ARG A 183 7.66 7.75 -11.18
CA ARG A 183 8.26 6.83 -12.18
C ARG A 183 9.62 7.32 -12.65
N SER A 184 10.45 6.41 -13.15
CA SER A 184 11.65 6.78 -13.93
C SER A 184 11.26 7.32 -15.30
N VAL A 185 12.03 8.29 -15.82
CA VAL A 185 11.84 8.86 -17.16
C VAL A 185 13.06 8.75 -18.07
N SER A 186 14.24 8.59 -17.48
CA SER A 186 15.47 8.25 -18.20
C SER A 186 16.37 7.39 -17.32
N GLU A 187 17.61 7.11 -17.76
CA GLU A 187 18.58 6.38 -16.94
C GLU A 187 18.94 7.14 -15.68
N THR A 188 18.97 8.48 -15.71
CA THR A 188 19.40 9.33 -14.59
C THR A 188 18.29 10.14 -13.94
N GLU A 189 17.07 10.13 -14.48
CA GLU A 189 16.00 11.02 -14.06
C GLU A 189 14.71 10.26 -13.71
N CYS A 190 14.04 10.73 -12.66
CA CYS A 190 12.72 10.28 -12.28
C CYS A 190 11.80 11.46 -11.96
N ILE A 191 10.50 11.25 -12.14
CA ILE A 191 9.45 12.17 -11.67
C ILE A 191 9.13 11.81 -10.22
N VAL A 192 9.11 12.83 -9.37
CA VAL A 192 8.69 12.72 -7.97
C VAL A 192 7.67 13.80 -7.64
N GLU A 193 6.81 13.53 -6.68
CA GLU A 193 5.91 14.51 -6.10
C GLU A 193 6.70 15.55 -5.30
N ARG A 194 6.41 16.82 -5.56
CA ARG A 194 7.10 17.94 -4.93
C ARG A 194 6.75 18.01 -3.45
N CYS A 195 7.78 18.02 -2.62
CA CYS A 195 7.66 18.07 -1.18
C CYS A 195 8.53 19.19 -0.60
N GLN A 196 8.15 19.69 0.57
CA GLN A 196 9.05 20.42 1.46
C GLN A 196 9.70 19.41 2.40
N MET A 197 11.02 19.29 2.35
CA MET A 197 11.76 18.27 3.10
C MET A 197 11.78 18.59 4.60
N ILE A 198 11.56 17.57 5.43
CA ILE A 198 11.77 17.65 6.87
C ILE A 198 13.29 17.50 7.09
N PRO A 199 13.96 18.42 7.82
CA PRO A 199 15.42 18.44 7.95
C PRO A 199 15.94 17.41 8.95
N LEU A 200 15.51 16.15 8.79
CA LEU A 200 15.87 15.03 9.65
C LEU A 200 16.29 13.82 8.82
N GLU A 201 17.43 13.25 9.19
CA GLU A 201 17.87 11.94 8.74
C GLU A 201 17.36 10.88 9.73
N ILE A 202 16.51 9.98 9.26
CA ILE A 202 15.95 8.90 10.09
C ILE A 202 16.73 7.63 9.83
N VAL A 203 17.45 7.15 10.85
CA VAL A 203 18.30 5.97 10.74
C VAL A 203 17.68 4.78 11.47
N SER A 204 17.53 3.66 10.76
CA SER A 204 17.10 2.38 11.29
C SER A 204 18.27 1.40 11.34
N ARG A 205 18.44 0.66 12.44
CA ARG A 205 19.52 -0.34 12.58
C ARG A 205 19.01 -1.69 13.04
N ARG A 206 19.41 -2.75 12.34
CA ARG A 206 19.31 -4.13 12.84
C ARG A 206 20.53 -4.54 13.64
N LEU A 207 21.72 -4.14 13.20
CA LEU A 207 22.98 -4.47 13.85
C LEU A 207 23.75 -3.21 14.26
N ALA A 208 24.44 -3.28 15.40
CA ALA A 208 25.35 -2.23 15.85
C ALA A 208 26.63 -2.23 14.99
N THR A 209 26.88 -1.12 14.28
CA THR A 209 28.11 -0.85 13.53
C THR A 209 28.29 0.66 13.37
N GLY A 210 29.38 1.09 12.73
CA GLY A 210 29.60 2.47 12.31
C GLY A 210 29.54 3.49 13.47
N SER A 211 28.83 4.59 13.26
CA SER A 211 28.76 5.69 14.24
C SER A 211 28.05 5.30 15.54
N TYR A 212 27.20 4.27 15.53
CA TYR A 212 26.55 3.78 16.74
C TYR A 212 27.57 3.28 17.77
N LEU A 213 28.58 2.51 17.34
CA LEU A 213 29.62 1.98 18.24
C LEU A 213 30.49 3.11 18.83
N LYS A 214 30.74 4.17 18.06
CA LYS A 214 31.48 5.35 18.55
C LYS A 214 30.74 6.07 19.68
N ARG A 215 29.40 6.19 19.57
CA ARG A 215 28.55 6.82 20.58
C ARG A 215 28.26 5.92 21.78
N ASN A 216 28.42 4.60 21.63
CA ASN A 216 28.07 3.59 22.64
C ASN A 216 29.27 2.66 22.92
N PRO A 217 30.34 3.16 23.56
CA PRO A 217 31.50 2.35 23.90
C PRO A 217 31.08 1.18 24.82
N GLY A 218 31.62 -0.01 24.55
CA GLY A 218 31.27 -1.25 25.25
C GLY A 218 30.25 -2.13 24.52
N VAL A 219 29.58 -1.61 23.49
CA VAL A 219 28.76 -2.44 22.59
C VAL A 219 29.65 -3.10 21.54
N ASN A 220 29.51 -4.41 21.38
CA ASN A 220 30.25 -5.15 20.36
C ASN A 220 29.62 -4.97 18.97
N GLU A 221 30.47 -4.91 17.93
CA GLU A 221 30.00 -4.91 16.55
C GLU A 221 29.18 -6.18 16.25
N GLY A 222 28.07 -6.01 15.54
CA GLY A 222 27.14 -7.11 15.25
C GLY A 222 26.10 -7.36 16.34
N PHE A 223 26.10 -6.60 17.45
CA PHE A 223 24.99 -6.64 18.41
C PHE A 223 23.66 -6.41 17.69
N ARG A 224 22.71 -7.34 17.88
CA ARG A 224 21.42 -7.33 17.17
C ARG A 224 20.34 -6.64 17.99
N PHE A 225 19.69 -5.64 17.39
CA PHE A 225 18.46 -5.07 17.91
C PHE A 225 17.27 -5.93 17.46
N SER A 226 16.46 -6.42 18.40
CA SER A 226 15.28 -7.26 18.10
C SER A 226 14.17 -6.47 17.41
N THR A 227 13.94 -5.24 17.87
CA THR A 227 13.22 -4.20 17.13
C THR A 227 14.26 -3.27 16.50
N PRO A 228 14.17 -2.90 15.21
CA PRO A 228 15.11 -1.96 14.62
C PRO A 228 15.27 -0.71 15.48
N LYS A 229 16.52 -0.37 15.83
CA LYS A 229 16.82 0.84 16.59
C LYS A 229 16.60 2.04 15.67
N MET A 230 15.74 2.95 16.10
CA MET A 230 15.48 4.22 15.41
C MET A 230 16.31 5.34 16.06
N GLU A 231 16.94 6.16 15.22
CA GLU A 231 17.72 7.35 15.61
C GLU A 231 17.42 8.49 14.64
N TYR A 232 17.48 9.74 15.14
CA TYR A 232 17.23 10.95 14.35
C TYR A 232 18.49 11.82 14.33
N PHE A 233 18.85 12.36 13.18
CA PHE A 233 19.95 13.30 13.05
C PHE A 233 19.45 14.55 12.34
N PHE A 234 19.67 15.72 12.93
CA PHE A 234 19.26 16.98 12.34
C PHE A 234 20.23 17.36 11.23
N LYS A 235 19.71 17.75 10.06
CA LYS A 235 20.54 18.10 8.90
C LYS A 235 21.22 19.43 9.15
N ASP A 236 22.51 19.36 9.42
CA ASP A 236 23.40 20.50 9.66
C ASP A 236 24.84 20.10 9.31
N ASP A 237 25.19 20.29 8.03
CA ASP A 237 26.52 20.01 7.47
C ASP A 237 27.64 20.70 8.30
N ALA A 238 27.36 21.86 8.91
CA ALA A 238 28.37 22.60 9.70
C ALA A 238 28.68 21.93 11.04
N ASN A 239 27.74 21.16 11.60
CA ASN A 239 27.86 20.48 12.88
C ASN A 239 27.85 18.95 12.74
N HIS A 240 28.16 18.43 11.55
CA HIS A 240 28.25 16.99 11.26
C HIS A 240 26.97 16.21 11.58
N ASP A 241 25.80 16.78 11.25
CA ASP A 241 24.47 16.20 11.45
C ASP A 241 24.25 15.65 12.88
N PRO A 242 24.09 16.52 13.90
CA PRO A 242 24.01 16.08 15.29
C PRO A 242 22.79 15.20 15.55
N GLN A 243 22.94 14.19 16.41
CA GLN A 243 21.83 13.36 16.84
C GLN A 243 20.83 14.18 17.66
N TRP A 244 19.54 14.08 17.32
CA TRP A 244 18.45 14.68 18.10
C TRP A 244 17.63 13.61 18.82
N SER A 245 17.15 13.94 20.02
CA SER A 245 16.10 13.19 20.71
C SER A 245 14.72 13.54 20.15
N SER A 246 13.72 12.72 20.46
CA SER A 246 12.33 13.04 20.15
C SER A 246 11.91 14.38 20.79
N ASP A 247 12.28 14.63 22.04
CA ASP A 247 11.96 15.89 22.74
C ASP A 247 12.57 17.10 22.02
N GLN A 248 13.82 17.00 21.54
CA GLN A 248 14.43 18.08 20.77
C GLN A 248 13.65 18.37 19.48
N ILE A 249 13.18 17.34 18.77
CA ILE A 249 12.37 17.53 17.55
C ILE A 249 11.06 18.24 17.89
N LEU A 250 10.37 17.80 18.94
CA LEU A 250 9.06 18.32 19.34
C LEU A 250 9.13 19.77 19.85
N GLU A 251 10.11 20.08 20.69
CA GLU A 251 10.28 21.43 21.26
C GLU A 251 10.73 22.46 20.21
N ASN A 252 11.42 22.02 19.15
CA ASN A 252 11.78 22.90 18.03
C ASN A 252 10.56 23.29 17.17
N LYS A 253 9.41 22.60 17.29
CA LYS A 253 8.14 22.94 16.62
C LYS A 253 8.31 23.21 15.12
N LEU A 254 9.08 22.35 14.45
CA LEU A 254 9.39 22.49 13.02
C LEU A 254 8.09 22.61 12.21
N MET A 255 7.94 23.70 11.45
CA MET A 255 6.79 23.92 10.58
C MET A 255 7.21 23.72 9.12
N ILE A 256 6.76 22.61 8.52
CA ILE A 256 7.15 22.19 7.18
C ILE A 256 5.89 22.02 6.33
N GLY A 257 5.79 22.71 5.19
CA GLY A 257 4.64 22.59 4.31
C GLY A 257 3.34 23.18 4.85
N GLY A 258 3.36 23.89 5.99
CA GLY A 258 2.16 24.29 6.74
C GLY A 258 1.70 23.24 7.75
N LEU A 259 2.49 22.18 7.97
CA LEU A 259 2.30 21.16 9.00
C LEU A 259 3.36 21.35 10.09
N THR A 260 2.92 21.45 11.35
CA THR A 260 3.83 21.41 12.49
C THR A 260 4.17 19.96 12.80
N ILE A 261 5.46 19.63 12.91
CA ILE A 261 5.92 18.29 13.28
C ILE A 261 5.73 18.11 14.79
N GLY A 262 4.55 17.62 15.19
CA GLY A 262 4.22 17.25 16.56
C GLY A 262 4.48 15.78 16.85
N GLN A 263 4.00 15.32 18.00
CA GLN A 263 4.13 13.92 18.44
C GLN A 263 3.56 12.96 17.39
N PHE A 264 2.38 13.31 16.88
CA PHE A 264 1.69 12.54 15.86
C PHE A 264 2.55 12.34 14.60
N GLU A 265 3.05 13.44 14.04
CA GLU A 265 3.86 13.42 12.82
C GLU A 265 5.16 12.65 13.03
N LEU A 266 5.82 12.84 14.18
CA LEU A 266 7.04 12.12 14.50
C LEU A 266 6.80 10.61 14.66
N ASP A 267 5.68 10.21 15.27
CA ASP A 267 5.29 8.80 15.38
C ASP A 267 4.98 8.19 14.01
N GLU A 268 4.28 8.92 13.13
CA GLU A 268 4.03 8.51 11.74
C GLU A 268 5.35 8.31 10.98
N ILE A 269 6.25 9.30 11.02
CA ILE A 269 7.58 9.23 10.37
C ILE A 269 8.36 8.02 10.88
N THR A 270 8.40 7.83 12.20
CA THR A 270 9.17 6.75 12.83
C THR A 270 8.61 5.38 12.48
N LEU A 271 7.28 5.23 12.49
CA LEU A 271 6.61 3.99 12.15
C LEU A 271 6.78 3.64 10.66
N VAL A 272 6.66 4.62 9.77
CA VAL A 272 6.89 4.42 8.34
C VAL A 272 8.35 4.05 8.09
N ALA A 273 9.32 4.78 8.67
CA ALA A 273 10.75 4.49 8.49
C ALA A 273 11.12 3.07 8.95
N LYS A 274 10.64 2.67 10.14
CA LYS A 274 10.81 1.31 10.66
C LYS A 274 10.21 0.26 9.73
N THR A 275 8.98 0.48 9.26
CA THR A 275 8.29 -0.45 8.36
C THR A 275 9.03 -0.59 7.03
N CYS A 276 9.53 0.52 6.47
CA CYS A 276 10.35 0.52 5.26
C CYS A 276 11.61 -0.31 5.46
N PHE A 277 12.31 -0.11 6.59
CA PHE A 277 13.49 -0.91 6.93
C PHE A 277 13.17 -2.40 7.00
N GLU A 278 12.08 -2.79 7.68
CA GLU A 278 11.71 -4.20 7.83
C GLU A 278 11.29 -4.85 6.49
N ILE A 279 10.62 -4.10 5.61
CA ILE A 279 10.28 -4.53 4.23
C ILE A 279 11.54 -4.76 3.40
N LEU A 280 12.46 -3.80 3.40
CA LEU A 280 13.70 -3.92 2.63
C LEU A 280 14.64 -4.96 3.23
N GLU A 281 14.65 -5.13 4.55
CA GLU A 281 15.37 -6.21 5.24
C GLU A 281 14.87 -7.58 4.77
N LYS A 282 13.55 -7.79 4.72
CA LYS A 282 12.95 -9.04 4.25
C LYS A 282 13.26 -9.30 2.77
N ALA A 283 13.24 -8.26 1.93
CA ALA A 283 13.58 -8.37 0.51
C ALA A 283 15.06 -8.69 0.29
N TRP A 284 15.99 -8.05 1.01
CA TRP A 284 17.40 -8.41 0.94
C TRP A 284 17.68 -9.82 1.46
N ALA A 285 16.95 -10.28 2.47
CA ALA A 285 17.11 -11.64 2.99
C ALA A 285 16.78 -12.71 1.94
N SER A 286 15.81 -12.48 1.04
CA SER A 286 15.50 -13.40 -0.07
C SER A 286 16.62 -13.45 -1.12
N ARG A 287 17.56 -12.52 -1.07
CA ARG A 287 18.78 -12.45 -1.88
C ARG A 287 20.04 -12.87 -1.10
N ASN A 288 19.87 -13.56 0.03
CA ASN A 288 20.96 -13.94 0.94
C ASN A 288 21.84 -12.74 1.37
N CYS A 289 21.21 -11.61 1.65
CA CYS A 289 21.88 -10.39 2.08
C CYS A 289 21.27 -9.86 3.37
N VAL A 290 22.12 -9.40 4.29
CA VAL A 290 21.69 -8.75 5.52
C VAL A 290 21.68 -7.24 5.31
N LEU A 291 20.51 -6.62 5.44
CA LEU A 291 20.37 -5.17 5.58
C LEU A 291 20.71 -4.80 7.04
N VAL A 292 21.80 -4.07 7.21
CA VAL A 292 22.43 -3.81 8.52
C VAL A 292 21.84 -2.57 9.17
N ASP A 293 21.85 -1.46 8.42
CA ASP A 293 21.22 -0.20 8.74
C ASP A 293 20.85 0.56 7.46
N MET A 294 19.96 1.53 7.59
CA MET A 294 19.51 2.39 6.49
C MET A 294 19.16 3.78 7.03
N LYS A 295 19.41 4.79 6.20
CA LYS A 295 18.95 6.16 6.38
C LYS A 295 17.88 6.48 5.36
N VAL A 296 16.81 7.16 5.79
CA VAL A 296 15.79 7.75 4.92
C VAL A 296 15.44 9.17 5.35
N GLU A 297 14.81 9.92 4.45
CA GLU A 297 14.30 11.26 4.70
C GLU A 297 12.81 11.34 4.31
N PHE A 298 12.12 12.33 4.86
CA PHE A 298 10.68 12.54 4.66
C PHE A 298 10.40 13.96 4.18
N GLY A 299 9.28 14.13 3.49
CA GLY A 299 8.81 15.44 3.07
C GLY A 299 7.31 15.59 3.23
N VAL A 300 6.85 16.83 3.32
CA VAL A 300 5.44 17.20 3.30
C VAL A 300 5.07 17.61 1.87
N THR A 301 4.16 16.88 1.25
CA THR A 301 3.69 17.16 -0.12
C THR A 301 3.04 18.54 -0.22
N ILE A 302 3.32 19.28 -1.29
CA ILE A 302 2.84 20.66 -1.41
C ILE A 302 1.32 20.73 -1.51
N LYS A 303 0.71 19.80 -2.25
CA LYS A 303 -0.72 19.80 -2.59
C LYS A 303 -1.60 19.25 -1.48
N ASN A 304 -1.25 18.07 -0.96
CA ASN A 304 -2.11 17.34 -0.02
C ASN A 304 -1.69 17.53 1.44
N LYS A 305 -0.52 18.12 1.70
CA LYS A 305 0.05 18.31 3.06
C LYS A 305 0.26 16.98 3.80
N GLU A 306 0.51 15.92 3.05
CA GLU A 306 0.79 14.59 3.57
C GLU A 306 2.30 14.37 3.76
N ILE A 307 2.66 13.71 4.86
CA ILE A 307 4.02 13.18 5.06
C ILE A 307 4.21 11.98 4.14
N VAL A 308 5.30 11.98 3.40
CA VAL A 308 5.67 10.89 2.50
C VAL A 308 7.16 10.56 2.65
N LEU A 309 7.50 9.29 2.47
CA LEU A 309 8.89 8.89 2.30
C LEU A 309 9.43 9.54 1.03
N ALA A 310 10.51 10.29 1.16
CA ALA A 310 11.04 11.14 0.11
C ALA A 310 12.55 10.92 -0.07
N ASP A 311 13.18 11.82 -0.80
CA ASP A 311 14.59 11.76 -1.18
C ASP A 311 14.95 10.54 -2.04
N VAL A 312 16.08 9.88 -1.76
CA VAL A 312 16.60 8.76 -2.54
C VAL A 312 16.98 7.61 -1.61
N ILE A 313 16.58 6.39 -1.99
CA ILE A 313 17.13 5.16 -1.40
C ILE A 313 18.00 4.48 -2.46
N ASP A 314 19.31 4.69 -2.37
CA ASP A 314 20.30 4.05 -3.21
C ASP A 314 21.40 3.38 -2.37
N ASN A 315 22.49 2.98 -3.03
CA ASN A 315 23.59 2.29 -2.38
C ASN A 315 24.44 3.18 -1.43
N ASP A 316 24.11 4.47 -1.33
CA ASP A 316 24.65 5.40 -0.34
C ASP A 316 23.84 5.37 0.98
N SER A 317 22.57 4.98 0.89
CA SER A 317 21.55 5.09 1.95
C SER A 317 21.59 3.96 2.98
N TRP A 318 22.27 2.83 2.70
CA TRP A 318 22.28 1.66 3.59
C TRP A 318 23.66 1.04 3.80
N ARG A 319 23.70 0.03 4.67
CA ARG A 319 24.75 -0.99 4.72
C ARG A 319 24.17 -2.36 4.42
N ILE A 320 24.81 -3.10 3.50
CA ILE A 320 24.37 -4.43 3.09
C ILE A 320 25.54 -5.42 3.06
N TRP A 321 25.35 -6.57 3.71
CA TRP A 321 26.37 -7.62 3.84
C TRP A 321 25.85 -8.93 3.21
N PRO A 322 26.36 -9.32 2.03
CA PRO A 322 26.10 -10.64 1.45
C PRO A 322 26.48 -11.75 2.43
N ALA A 323 25.61 -12.76 2.57
CA ALA A 323 25.71 -13.85 3.53
C ALA A 323 25.90 -13.41 5.00
N GLY A 324 25.60 -12.15 5.33
CA GLY A 324 25.87 -11.56 6.64
C GLY A 324 27.35 -11.29 6.93
N ASP A 325 28.24 -11.44 5.95
CA ASP A 325 29.67 -11.21 6.11
C ASP A 325 30.04 -9.76 5.76
N LYS A 326 30.45 -9.00 6.78
CA LYS A 326 30.90 -7.61 6.64
C LYS A 326 32.04 -7.46 5.62
N ARG A 327 32.90 -8.47 5.45
CA ARG A 327 34.01 -8.42 4.49
C ARG A 327 33.53 -8.37 3.03
N LEU A 328 32.30 -8.82 2.78
CA LEU A 328 31.68 -8.84 1.46
C LEU A 328 30.81 -7.60 1.19
N MET A 329 30.85 -6.58 2.07
CA MET A 329 29.99 -5.40 1.97
C MET A 329 29.96 -4.80 0.55
N LYS A 330 28.77 -4.43 0.10
CA LYS A 330 28.54 -3.91 -1.26
C LYS A 330 28.09 -2.46 -1.29
N ASP A 331 27.92 -1.83 -0.14
CA ASP A 331 27.49 -0.45 -0.02
C ASP A 331 28.64 0.57 -0.03
N LYS A 332 28.29 1.85 0.01
CA LYS A 332 29.22 2.98 0.03
C LYS A 332 30.25 2.95 1.17
N GLN A 333 30.07 2.14 2.22
CA GLN A 333 31.09 1.95 3.25
C GLN A 333 32.43 1.48 2.67
N VAL A 334 32.45 0.74 1.55
CA VAL A 334 33.68 0.37 0.84
C VAL A 334 34.49 1.62 0.47
N TYR A 335 33.83 2.61 -0.16
CA TYR A 335 34.43 3.89 -0.51
C TYR A 335 34.87 4.70 0.72
N ARG A 336 34.06 4.70 1.78
CA ARG A 336 34.40 5.38 3.05
C ARG A 336 35.64 4.80 3.74
N ASN A 337 35.91 3.50 3.54
CA ASN A 337 37.05 2.81 4.15
C ASN A 337 38.38 3.02 3.41
N LEU A 338 38.35 3.57 2.18
CA LEU A 338 39.56 3.81 1.41
C LEU A 338 40.43 4.90 2.07
N SER A 339 41.68 4.57 2.34
CA SER A 339 42.71 5.55 2.71
C SER A 339 43.12 6.41 1.51
N VAL A 340 43.28 5.80 0.33
CA VAL A 340 43.62 6.43 -0.94
C VAL A 340 42.63 5.98 -2.02
N VAL A 341 42.19 6.91 -2.85
CA VAL A 341 41.29 6.63 -3.98
C VAL A 341 42.14 6.31 -5.21
N THR A 342 42.03 5.09 -5.73
CA THR A 342 42.68 4.66 -6.99
C THR A 342 41.63 4.30 -8.04
N THR A 343 42.06 4.25 -9.31
CA THR A 343 41.19 3.87 -10.42
C THR A 343 40.64 2.44 -10.26
N GLU A 344 41.45 1.52 -9.74
CA GLU A 344 41.06 0.13 -9.47
C GLU A 344 39.98 0.07 -8.38
N ALA A 345 40.17 0.79 -7.28
CA ALA A 345 39.21 0.85 -6.19
C ALA A 345 37.86 1.45 -6.65
N MET A 346 37.90 2.50 -7.47
CA MET A 346 36.70 3.10 -8.05
C MET A 346 35.97 2.15 -9.02
N SER A 347 36.72 1.34 -9.79
CA SER A 347 36.16 0.28 -10.64
C SER A 347 35.46 -0.80 -9.81
N GLU A 348 36.03 -1.20 -8.68
CA GLU A 348 35.40 -2.15 -7.75
C GLU A 348 34.12 -1.58 -7.13
N ILE A 349 34.14 -0.33 -6.68
CA ILE A 349 32.95 0.36 -6.17
C ILE A 349 31.85 0.38 -7.24
N ARG A 350 32.19 0.69 -8.51
CA ARG A 350 31.22 0.63 -9.61
C ARG A 350 30.60 -0.75 -9.75
N LYS A 351 31.40 -1.82 -9.72
CA LYS A 351 30.91 -3.20 -9.78
C LYS A 351 29.94 -3.50 -8.64
N ASN A 352 30.22 -2.99 -7.44
CA ASN A 352 29.30 -3.14 -6.30
C ASN A 352 27.96 -2.42 -6.54
N TYR A 353 27.97 -1.18 -7.04
CA TYR A 353 26.73 -0.46 -7.38
C TYR A 353 25.95 -1.15 -8.51
N THR A 354 26.64 -1.68 -9.53
CA THR A 354 26.01 -2.45 -10.61
C THR A 354 25.37 -3.74 -10.08
N TRP A 355 26.06 -4.47 -9.21
CA TRP A 355 25.52 -5.67 -8.58
C TRP A 355 24.25 -5.35 -7.78
N VAL A 356 24.30 -4.31 -6.93
CA VAL A 356 23.14 -3.86 -6.15
C VAL A 356 21.96 -3.47 -7.03
N SER A 357 22.21 -2.67 -8.07
CA SER A 357 21.18 -2.23 -9.02
C SER A 357 20.50 -3.41 -9.73
N ASN A 358 21.22 -4.51 -9.96
CA ASN A 358 20.65 -5.72 -10.55
C ASN A 358 19.85 -6.54 -9.54
N GLU A 359 20.32 -6.68 -8.29
CA GLU A 359 19.62 -7.44 -7.27
C GLU A 359 18.29 -6.80 -6.85
N VAL A 360 18.24 -5.48 -6.68
CA VAL A 360 17.01 -4.80 -6.25
C VAL A 360 15.87 -4.89 -7.27
N LYS A 361 16.18 -5.07 -8.56
CA LYS A 361 15.18 -5.30 -9.62
C LYS A 361 14.45 -6.63 -9.43
N LEU A 362 15.03 -7.57 -8.68
CA LEU A 362 14.43 -8.86 -8.38
C LEU A 362 13.46 -8.79 -7.19
N PHE A 363 13.37 -7.66 -6.49
CA PHE A 363 12.46 -7.51 -5.34
C PHE A 363 10.98 -7.56 -5.74
N THR A 364 10.65 -7.12 -6.95
CA THR A 364 9.28 -7.05 -7.49
C THR A 364 8.84 -8.33 -8.21
N SER A 365 9.47 -9.47 -7.93
CA SER A 365 9.09 -10.77 -8.49
C SER A 365 7.60 -11.07 -8.26
N LYS A 366 6.91 -11.56 -9.29
CA LYS A 366 5.51 -11.99 -9.14
C LYS A 366 5.44 -13.13 -8.11
N PRO A 367 4.51 -13.09 -7.14
CA PRO A 367 4.32 -14.20 -6.22
C PRO A 367 4.07 -15.50 -6.99
N PHE A 368 4.84 -16.52 -6.64
CA PHE A 368 4.71 -17.84 -7.26
C PHE A 368 3.56 -18.64 -6.63
N ALA A 369 3.29 -18.42 -5.34
CA ALA A 369 2.27 -19.14 -4.61
C ALA A 369 0.83 -18.77 -5.02
N ARG A 370 -0.12 -19.65 -4.68
CA ARG A 370 -1.55 -19.45 -4.95
C ARG A 370 -2.45 -19.86 -3.79
N VAL A 371 -3.68 -19.39 -3.87
CA VAL A 371 -4.80 -19.86 -3.05
C VAL A 371 -5.88 -20.44 -3.95
N VAL A 372 -6.40 -21.60 -3.58
CA VAL A 372 -7.50 -22.24 -4.29
C VAL A 372 -8.72 -22.25 -3.38
N ILE A 373 -9.75 -21.50 -3.76
CA ILE A 373 -11.03 -21.45 -3.04
C ILE A 373 -11.95 -22.50 -3.65
N ILE A 374 -12.33 -23.50 -2.86
CA ILE A 374 -13.24 -24.57 -3.27
C ILE A 374 -14.60 -24.35 -2.63
N LEU A 375 -15.62 -24.20 -3.47
CA LEU A 375 -17.01 -24.00 -3.11
C LEU A 375 -17.77 -25.32 -3.16
N GLY A 376 -18.55 -25.64 -2.12
CA GLY A 376 -19.48 -26.77 -2.14
C GLY A 376 -20.70 -26.55 -3.03
N SER A 377 -21.04 -25.30 -3.32
CA SER A 377 -22.19 -24.87 -4.12
C SER A 377 -21.89 -23.56 -4.87
N SER A 378 -22.47 -23.40 -6.07
CA SER A 378 -22.37 -22.13 -6.81
C SER A 378 -23.06 -20.96 -6.10
N SER A 379 -24.01 -21.24 -5.20
CA SER A 379 -24.68 -20.22 -4.37
C SER A 379 -23.72 -19.41 -3.49
N ASP A 380 -22.57 -19.99 -3.14
CA ASP A 380 -21.61 -19.42 -2.20
C ASP A 380 -20.55 -18.55 -2.91
N LEU A 381 -20.65 -18.40 -4.23
CA LEU A 381 -19.74 -17.59 -5.04
C LEU A 381 -19.60 -16.14 -4.55
N PRO A 382 -20.67 -15.41 -4.15
CA PRO A 382 -20.52 -14.05 -3.62
C PRO A 382 -19.69 -13.98 -2.33
N HIS A 383 -19.63 -15.06 -1.55
CA HIS A 383 -18.78 -15.14 -0.36
C HIS A 383 -17.32 -15.37 -0.77
N ALA A 384 -17.04 -16.32 -1.68
CA ALA A 384 -15.70 -16.55 -2.21
C ALA A 384 -15.11 -15.33 -2.93
N GLN A 385 -15.92 -14.56 -3.66
CA GLN A 385 -15.48 -13.34 -4.34
C GLN A 385 -14.95 -12.28 -3.35
N LYS A 386 -15.42 -12.27 -2.10
CA LYS A 386 -14.84 -11.38 -1.06
C LYS A 386 -13.45 -11.82 -0.65
N ILE A 387 -13.24 -13.15 -0.52
CA ILE A 387 -11.94 -13.75 -0.25
C ILE A 387 -10.97 -13.44 -1.40
N GLU A 388 -11.39 -13.70 -2.64
CA GLU A 388 -10.63 -13.40 -3.86
C GLU A 388 -10.27 -11.91 -3.96
N ALA A 389 -11.23 -11.01 -3.70
CA ALA A 389 -10.99 -9.58 -3.72
C ALA A 389 -9.88 -9.16 -2.73
N LYS A 390 -9.88 -9.74 -1.52
CA LYS A 390 -8.85 -9.47 -0.53
C LYS A 390 -7.49 -10.09 -0.91
N LEU A 391 -7.46 -11.32 -1.43
CA LEU A 391 -6.24 -11.94 -1.94
C LEU A 391 -5.61 -11.11 -3.06
N LYS A 392 -6.43 -10.54 -3.94
CA LYS A 392 -5.99 -9.66 -5.03
C LYS A 392 -5.33 -8.38 -4.52
N THR A 393 -5.81 -7.76 -3.44
CA THR A 393 -5.14 -6.58 -2.87
C THR A 393 -3.81 -6.93 -2.19
N LEU A 394 -3.68 -8.15 -1.69
CA LEU A 394 -2.42 -8.73 -1.21
C LEU A 394 -1.55 -9.28 -2.37
N GLY A 395 -2.04 -9.19 -3.60
CA GLY A 395 -1.43 -9.68 -4.84
C GLY A 395 -1.05 -11.16 -4.80
N VAL A 396 -1.89 -11.96 -4.14
CA VAL A 396 -1.81 -13.43 -4.12
C VAL A 396 -2.62 -13.97 -5.30
N ASN A 397 -2.07 -14.94 -6.03
CA ASN A 397 -2.81 -15.61 -7.11
C ASN A 397 -3.97 -16.40 -6.52
N CYS A 398 -5.15 -16.31 -7.13
CA CYS A 398 -6.35 -16.95 -6.61
C CYS A 398 -7.11 -17.67 -7.74
N GLU A 399 -7.55 -18.88 -7.46
CA GLU A 399 -8.44 -19.65 -8.33
C GLU A 399 -9.69 -20.09 -7.56
N ILE A 400 -10.87 -20.03 -8.18
CA ILE A 400 -12.13 -20.47 -7.59
C ILE A 400 -12.60 -21.73 -8.31
N ARG A 401 -12.93 -22.77 -7.54
CA ARG A 401 -13.45 -24.05 -8.03
C ARG A 401 -14.76 -24.40 -7.35
N ILE A 402 -15.60 -25.17 -8.04
CA ILE A 402 -16.84 -25.71 -7.47
C ILE A 402 -16.72 -27.23 -7.47
N SER A 403 -16.74 -27.81 -6.26
CA SER A 403 -16.76 -29.26 -6.05
C SER A 403 -17.39 -29.57 -4.69
N SER A 404 -18.26 -30.57 -4.65
CA SER A 404 -18.93 -30.99 -3.43
C SER A 404 -18.30 -32.27 -2.90
N ALA A 405 -17.82 -32.26 -1.66
CA ALA A 405 -17.35 -33.48 -1.01
C ALA A 405 -18.46 -34.53 -0.80
N HIS A 406 -19.73 -34.13 -0.78
CA HIS A 406 -20.87 -35.05 -0.60
C HIS A 406 -21.44 -35.57 -1.92
N LYS A 407 -21.47 -34.73 -2.97
CA LYS A 407 -22.15 -35.06 -4.23
C LYS A 407 -21.17 -35.49 -5.33
N THR A 408 -19.91 -35.05 -5.24
CA THR A 408 -18.87 -35.25 -6.26
C THR A 408 -17.52 -35.50 -5.58
N THR A 409 -17.47 -36.50 -4.70
CA THR A 409 -16.31 -36.77 -3.84
C THR A 409 -15.04 -37.05 -4.66
N GLU A 410 -15.10 -37.95 -5.65
CA GLU A 410 -13.96 -38.28 -6.52
C GLU A 410 -13.42 -37.05 -7.25
N LYS A 411 -14.31 -36.22 -7.82
CA LYS A 411 -13.92 -34.95 -8.46
C LYS A 411 -13.22 -34.00 -7.49
N THR A 412 -13.62 -33.97 -6.22
CA THR A 412 -12.94 -33.16 -5.20
C THR A 412 -11.51 -33.64 -4.99
N ILE A 413 -11.29 -34.96 -4.95
CA ILE A 413 -9.96 -35.56 -4.86
C ILE A 413 -9.13 -35.25 -6.11
N ASP A 414 -9.73 -35.31 -7.31
CA ASP A 414 -9.02 -34.96 -8.55
C ASP A 414 -8.62 -33.48 -8.59
N VAL A 415 -9.43 -32.60 -8.03
CA VAL A 415 -9.07 -31.17 -7.88
C VAL A 415 -7.85 -31.00 -6.97
N ILE A 416 -7.77 -31.72 -5.85
CA ILE A 416 -6.59 -31.71 -4.98
C ILE A 416 -5.35 -32.16 -5.77
N ARG A 417 -5.44 -33.35 -6.39
CA ARG A 417 -4.33 -33.95 -7.16
C ARG A 417 -3.83 -33.04 -8.27
N TYR A 418 -4.74 -32.37 -8.99
CA TYR A 418 -4.37 -31.40 -10.01
C TYR A 418 -3.47 -30.29 -9.44
N TYR A 419 -3.85 -29.69 -8.32
CA TYR A 419 -3.09 -28.60 -7.71
C TYR A 419 -1.85 -29.04 -6.93
N GLU A 420 -1.76 -30.30 -6.54
CA GLU A 420 -0.53 -30.88 -5.98
C GLU A 420 0.48 -31.26 -7.07
N SER A 421 0.05 -31.45 -8.32
CA SER A 421 0.90 -31.98 -9.40
C SER A 421 1.88 -30.98 -10.03
N ASP A 422 1.70 -29.67 -9.85
CA ASP A 422 2.49 -28.64 -10.54
C ASP A 422 3.58 -27.98 -9.68
N GLY A 423 3.73 -28.39 -8.42
CA GLY A 423 4.77 -27.89 -7.51
C GLY A 423 4.56 -26.46 -7.01
N VAL A 424 3.41 -25.84 -7.26
CA VAL A 424 3.11 -24.48 -6.79
C VAL A 424 2.66 -24.51 -5.32
N PRO A 425 3.31 -23.75 -4.41
CA PRO A 425 2.85 -23.62 -3.03
C PRO A 425 1.39 -23.14 -2.99
N THR A 426 0.53 -23.98 -2.42
CA THR A 426 -0.93 -23.80 -2.49
C THR A 426 -1.53 -23.85 -1.08
N VAL A 427 -2.43 -22.92 -0.78
CA VAL A 427 -3.33 -22.99 0.37
C VAL A 427 -4.75 -23.19 -0.15
N PHE A 428 -5.47 -24.15 0.42
CA PHE A 428 -6.88 -24.38 0.10
C PHE A 428 -7.79 -23.63 1.07
N ILE A 429 -8.83 -23.00 0.53
CA ILE A 429 -9.91 -22.43 1.32
C ILE A 429 -11.21 -23.17 0.98
N ALA A 430 -11.78 -23.84 1.97
CA ALA A 430 -13.05 -24.55 1.84
C ALA A 430 -14.22 -23.64 2.23
N VAL A 431 -15.13 -23.41 1.29
CA VAL A 431 -16.36 -22.64 1.50
C VAL A 431 -17.54 -23.57 1.31
N ALA A 432 -18.15 -23.99 2.41
CA ALA A 432 -19.35 -24.81 2.41
C ALA A 432 -20.28 -24.39 3.55
N GLY A 433 -21.54 -24.08 3.22
CA GLY A 433 -22.58 -23.87 4.23
C GLY A 433 -23.12 -25.18 4.79
N ARG A 434 -23.97 -25.10 5.82
CA ARG A 434 -24.54 -26.26 6.52
C ARG A 434 -23.45 -27.12 7.15
N SER A 435 -23.63 -28.45 7.14
CA SER A 435 -22.59 -29.40 7.53
C SER A 435 -21.44 -29.39 6.52
N ASN A 436 -20.35 -28.69 6.85
CA ASN A 436 -19.14 -28.61 6.05
C ASN A 436 -18.36 -29.93 6.09
N GLY A 437 -18.62 -30.82 5.13
CA GLY A 437 -17.75 -31.97 4.85
C GLY A 437 -16.60 -31.66 3.89
N LEU A 438 -16.64 -30.52 3.19
CA LEU A 438 -15.64 -30.15 2.18
C LEU A 438 -14.26 -29.94 2.81
N GLY A 439 -14.18 -29.08 3.82
CA GLY A 439 -12.93 -28.81 4.53
C GLY A 439 -12.28 -30.03 5.15
N PRO A 440 -13.00 -30.84 5.94
CA PRO A 440 -12.47 -32.08 6.50
C PRO A 440 -11.99 -33.07 5.44
N VAL A 441 -12.73 -33.24 4.33
CA VAL A 441 -12.31 -34.12 3.23
C VAL A 441 -11.05 -33.62 2.55
N LEU A 442 -10.95 -32.31 2.27
CA LEU A 442 -9.70 -31.73 1.76
C LEU A 442 -8.56 -32.00 2.75
N SER A 443 -8.75 -31.67 4.03
CA SER A 443 -7.72 -31.81 5.07
C SER A 443 -7.23 -33.25 5.26
N GLY A 444 -8.07 -34.25 5.02
CA GLY A 444 -7.70 -35.65 5.15
C GLY A 444 -6.98 -36.21 3.92
N ASN A 445 -6.96 -35.48 2.80
CA ASN A 445 -6.46 -35.95 1.51
C ASN A 445 -5.37 -35.06 0.90
N THR A 446 -4.91 -34.02 1.61
CA THR A 446 -3.80 -33.16 1.18
C THR A 446 -2.86 -32.89 2.35
N THR A 447 -1.57 -32.72 2.04
CA THR A 447 -0.58 -32.21 2.99
C THR A 447 -0.53 -30.68 3.05
N TYR A 448 -1.25 -30.01 2.15
CA TYR A 448 -1.28 -28.54 2.11
C TYR A 448 -2.24 -27.96 3.15
N PRO A 449 -2.02 -26.70 3.58
CA PRO A 449 -2.91 -26.05 4.53
C PRO A 449 -4.33 -25.91 3.99
N VAL A 450 -5.31 -26.27 4.82
CA VAL A 450 -6.74 -26.14 4.51
C VAL A 450 -7.39 -25.22 5.54
N ILE A 451 -8.07 -24.17 5.06
CA ILE A 451 -8.79 -23.20 5.89
C ILE A 451 -10.28 -23.31 5.59
N ASN A 452 -11.09 -23.58 6.60
CA ASN A 452 -12.54 -23.46 6.51
C ASN A 452 -12.94 -21.99 6.58
N CYS A 453 -13.72 -21.54 5.60
CA CYS A 453 -14.41 -20.24 5.61
C CYS A 453 -15.88 -20.43 5.25
N PRO A 454 -16.69 -21.00 6.18
CA PRO A 454 -18.10 -21.25 5.90
C PRO A 454 -18.87 -19.93 5.73
N PRO A 455 -19.84 -19.85 4.81
CA PRO A 455 -20.74 -18.70 4.67
C PRO A 455 -21.77 -18.70 5.80
N VAL A 456 -21.36 -18.26 6.99
CA VAL A 456 -22.19 -18.26 8.21
C VAL A 456 -23.30 -17.21 8.12
N ASP A 457 -24.55 -17.63 8.30
CA ASP A 457 -25.69 -16.74 8.55
C ASP A 457 -26.00 -16.69 10.05
N TYR A 458 -25.61 -15.60 10.69
CA TYR A 458 -25.79 -15.37 12.13
C TYR A 458 -27.25 -15.22 12.57
N LYS A 459 -28.18 -15.02 11.64
CA LYS A 459 -29.61 -14.89 11.97
C LYS A 459 -30.35 -16.21 11.93
N SER A 460 -29.71 -17.27 11.43
CA SER A 460 -30.29 -18.60 11.30
C SER A 460 -29.37 -19.66 11.91
N TRP A 461 -28.98 -20.67 11.13
CA TRP A 461 -28.29 -21.89 11.58
C TRP A 461 -26.77 -21.74 11.70
N GLY A 462 -26.24 -20.52 11.56
CA GLY A 462 -24.80 -20.27 11.60
C GLY A 462 -24.09 -20.81 12.86
N PRO A 463 -24.62 -20.59 14.08
CA PRO A 463 -24.05 -21.11 15.32
C PRO A 463 -24.01 -22.65 15.40
N GLU A 464 -24.94 -23.34 14.75
CA GLU A 464 -24.97 -24.80 14.67
C GLU A 464 -24.01 -25.31 13.58
N ASP A 465 -24.05 -24.69 12.39
CA ASP A 465 -23.27 -25.09 11.22
C ASP A 465 -21.76 -25.01 11.46
N ILE A 466 -21.29 -24.02 12.22
CA ILE A 466 -19.85 -23.79 12.47
C ILE A 466 -19.16 -24.99 13.14
N TRP A 467 -19.88 -25.78 13.94
CA TRP A 467 -19.33 -26.94 14.62
C TRP A 467 -18.81 -28.00 13.66
N SER A 468 -19.39 -28.09 12.46
CA SER A 468 -18.91 -29.00 11.40
C SER A 468 -17.51 -28.64 10.87
N SER A 469 -17.08 -27.39 11.07
CA SER A 469 -15.73 -26.93 10.71
C SER A 469 -14.74 -26.98 11.89
N LEU A 470 -15.24 -26.95 13.14
CA LEU A 470 -14.42 -26.86 14.36
C LEU A 470 -14.09 -28.22 14.98
N ARG A 471 -15.06 -29.15 15.04
CA ARG A 471 -14.89 -30.44 15.72
C ARG A 471 -14.64 -31.55 14.70
N LEU A 472 -13.36 -31.86 14.54
CA LEU A 472 -12.88 -32.81 13.54
C LEU A 472 -12.48 -34.15 14.16
N PRO A 473 -12.52 -35.26 13.40
CA PRO A 473 -11.79 -36.47 13.74
C PRO A 473 -10.29 -36.21 13.97
N SER A 474 -9.64 -37.05 14.79
CA SER A 474 -8.20 -36.96 15.03
C SER A 474 -7.39 -37.13 13.74
N GLY A 475 -6.28 -36.39 13.62
CA GLY A 475 -5.39 -36.45 12.45
C GLY A 475 -5.70 -35.42 11.36
N LEU A 476 -6.74 -34.60 11.52
CA LEU A 476 -7.06 -33.48 10.63
C LEU A 476 -6.57 -32.15 11.20
N GLY A 477 -5.97 -31.33 10.34
CA GLY A 477 -5.35 -30.05 10.71
C GLY A 477 -6.02 -28.80 10.16
N CYS A 478 -7.22 -28.91 9.57
CA CYS A 478 -7.87 -27.72 8.99
C CYS A 478 -8.27 -26.71 10.05
N THR A 479 -7.94 -25.44 9.78
CA THR A 479 -8.26 -24.30 10.64
C THR A 479 -9.61 -23.72 10.21
N THR A 480 -10.21 -22.85 11.05
CA THR A 480 -11.49 -22.21 10.71
C THR A 480 -11.40 -20.70 10.94
N THR A 481 -11.83 -19.94 9.94
CA THR A 481 -12.00 -18.49 9.97
C THR A 481 -13.40 -18.15 9.50
N ILE A 482 -14.12 -17.27 10.19
CA ILE A 482 -15.52 -16.94 9.83
C ILE A 482 -15.60 -15.75 8.86
N ASP A 483 -14.65 -14.84 8.95
CA ASP A 483 -14.61 -13.65 8.10
C ASP A 483 -13.87 -13.92 6.76
N PRO A 484 -14.46 -13.58 5.60
CA PRO A 484 -13.83 -13.77 4.29
C PRO A 484 -12.47 -13.06 4.15
N GLU A 485 -12.33 -11.83 4.67
CA GLU A 485 -11.06 -11.12 4.61
C GLU A 485 -10.04 -11.75 5.56
N GLY A 486 -10.50 -12.24 6.71
CA GLY A 486 -9.72 -13.04 7.65
C GLY A 486 -9.18 -14.33 7.02
N ALA A 487 -9.99 -15.04 6.23
CA ALA A 487 -9.56 -16.24 5.51
C ALA A 487 -8.46 -15.92 4.48
N ALA A 488 -8.66 -14.86 3.69
CA ALA A 488 -7.67 -14.37 2.74
C ALA A 488 -6.36 -13.95 3.43
N LEU A 489 -6.46 -13.24 4.56
CA LEU A 489 -5.30 -12.80 5.34
C LEU A 489 -4.56 -13.99 5.96
N ASN A 490 -5.26 -14.99 6.49
CA ASN A 490 -4.67 -16.21 7.04
C ASN A 490 -3.89 -16.97 5.97
N ALA A 491 -4.51 -17.19 4.80
CA ALA A 491 -3.85 -17.83 3.67
C ALA A 491 -2.61 -17.04 3.21
N ALA A 492 -2.72 -15.71 3.10
CA ALA A 492 -1.60 -14.86 2.73
C ALA A 492 -0.47 -14.87 3.79
N GLN A 493 -0.79 -14.92 5.09
CA GLN A 493 0.19 -15.02 6.17
C GLN A 493 0.98 -16.33 6.13
N ILE A 494 0.34 -17.44 5.76
CA ILE A 494 1.01 -18.72 5.54
C ILE A 494 2.01 -18.59 4.39
N LEU A 495 1.57 -18.06 3.24
CA LEU A 495 2.42 -17.91 2.06
C LEU A 495 3.55 -16.88 2.25
N ALA A 496 3.32 -15.86 3.07
CA ALA A 496 4.30 -14.82 3.42
C ALA A 496 5.52 -15.33 4.20
N LEU A 497 5.47 -16.57 4.73
CA LEU A 497 6.65 -17.18 5.36
C LEU A 497 7.79 -17.36 4.36
N THR A 498 7.46 -17.66 3.10
CA THR A 498 8.42 -17.92 2.02
C THR A 498 8.40 -16.90 0.90
N ASP A 499 7.42 -15.99 0.87
CA ASP A 499 7.28 -14.96 -0.16
C ASP A 499 7.39 -13.54 0.45
N HIS A 500 8.49 -12.84 0.15
CA HIS A 500 8.76 -11.50 0.69
C HIS A 500 7.84 -10.42 0.11
N CYS A 501 7.26 -10.62 -1.07
CA CYS A 501 6.32 -9.68 -1.68
C CYS A 501 4.96 -9.72 -0.96
N ILE A 502 4.43 -10.92 -0.71
CA ILE A 502 3.20 -11.10 0.08
C ILE A 502 3.41 -10.59 1.50
N TRP A 503 4.54 -10.96 2.13
CA TRP A 503 4.90 -10.48 3.47
C TRP A 503 4.89 -8.96 3.55
N SER A 504 5.50 -8.29 2.58
CA SER A 504 5.62 -6.82 2.57
C SER A 504 4.27 -6.12 2.42
N ARG A 505 3.35 -6.68 1.61
CA ARG A 505 1.99 -6.14 1.51
C ARG A 505 1.19 -6.32 2.79
N ILE A 506 1.31 -7.46 3.46
CA ILE A 506 0.67 -7.67 4.78
C ILE A 506 1.25 -6.68 5.80
N HIS A 507 2.57 -6.48 5.79
CA HIS A 507 3.24 -5.58 6.72
C HIS A 507 2.85 -4.11 6.49
N ALA A 508 2.81 -3.67 5.23
CA ALA A 508 2.32 -2.35 4.86
C ALA A 508 0.81 -2.17 5.14
N CYS A 509 -0.01 -3.22 4.98
CA CYS A 509 -1.41 -3.18 5.38
C CYS A 509 -1.56 -2.89 6.88
N ARG A 510 -0.74 -3.53 7.73
CA ARG A 510 -0.71 -3.28 9.19
C ARG A 510 -0.28 -1.85 9.51
N LEU A 511 0.75 -1.34 8.82
CA LEU A 511 1.17 0.06 8.90
C LEU A 511 -0.02 0.98 8.61
N ASN A 512 -0.68 0.80 7.46
CA ASN A 512 -1.76 1.67 7.02
C ASN A 512 -2.99 1.61 7.94
N THR A 513 -3.32 0.44 8.52
CA THR A 513 -4.35 0.34 9.55
C THR A 513 -3.97 1.15 10.79
N THR A 514 -2.72 1.07 11.24
CA THR A 514 -2.21 1.80 12.40
C THR A 514 -2.26 3.31 12.15
N LEU A 515 -1.74 3.77 11.01
CA LEU A 515 -1.80 5.18 10.62
C LEU A 515 -3.23 5.69 10.51
N SER A 516 -4.17 4.88 9.98
CA SER A 516 -5.58 5.27 9.92
C SER A 516 -6.20 5.46 11.31
N LEU A 517 -5.85 4.61 12.28
CA LEU A 517 -6.32 4.74 13.65
C LEU A 517 -5.73 5.97 14.33
N MET A 518 -4.43 6.17 14.16
CA MET A 518 -3.75 7.36 14.66
C MET A 518 -4.44 8.62 14.10
N ARG A 519 -4.63 8.71 12.77
CA ARG A 519 -5.26 9.89 12.13
C ARG A 519 -6.68 10.13 12.66
N ALA A 520 -7.46 9.06 12.82
CA ALA A 520 -8.81 9.17 13.38
C ALA A 520 -8.79 9.70 14.83
N ASP A 521 -7.83 9.28 15.64
CA ASP A 521 -7.66 9.80 17.00
C ASP A 521 -7.25 11.28 17.01
N LYS A 522 -6.29 11.67 16.15
CA LYS A 522 -5.90 13.06 15.96
C LYS A 522 -7.09 13.96 15.58
N ASP A 523 -7.90 13.52 14.61
CA ASP A 523 -9.09 14.25 14.15
C ASP A 523 -10.11 14.43 15.29
N LEU A 524 -10.26 13.44 16.18
CA LEU A 524 -11.12 13.53 17.37
C LEU A 524 -10.60 14.55 18.38
N LEU A 525 -9.28 14.60 18.59
CA LEU A 525 -8.63 15.54 19.49
C LEU A 525 -8.57 16.98 18.93
N LYS A 526 -8.85 17.16 17.64
CA LYS A 526 -8.75 18.45 16.90
C LYS A 526 -7.35 19.07 16.97
N LEU A 527 -6.32 18.22 16.98
CA LEU A 527 -4.91 18.61 17.01
C LEU A 527 -4.36 18.90 15.60
#